data_AF-A0A9R1AYG9-F1
#
_entry.id   AF-A0A9R1AYG9-F1
#
_cell.length_a   1.000
_cell.length_b   1.000
_cell.length_c   1.000
_cell.angle_alpha   90.00
_cell.angle_beta   90.00
_cell.angle_gamma   90.00
#
_symmetry.space_group_name_H-M   'P 1'
#
loop_
_entity.id
_entity.type
_entity.pdbx_description
1 polymer ?
#
loop_
_entity_poly.entity_id
_entity_poly.type
_entity_poly.pdbx_seq_one_letter_code
_entity_poly.pdbx_strand_id
1 'polypeptide(L)'
;MDCFDPSCLPRERYVVFVVSTMGQGDPPDSMKDFWTYLTRKSLGARWLEGLFYAVFGLGDSTYGKYNYPAKKLDRRLFNLGAKRITEKGLGDDQHSSGYEGALDPWLLILWKSLNQTNSSLLPRISDAIHPNLNILGDAKVEVIYYSAPQDTTISDPKILIERARSMSPALKYHNEGEPQFMLQMVCFVPSARA
;
A
#
# COMPACT_ATOMS: atom_id res chain seq x y z
N MET A 1 2.44 2.71 14.78
CA MET A 1 1.70 3.99 14.96
C MET A 1 2.27 4.79 16.12
N ASP A 2 2.67 4.15 17.22
CA ASP A 2 3.13 4.85 18.43
C ASP A 2 4.43 5.65 18.26
N CYS A 3 5.18 5.47 17.16
CA CYS A 3 6.29 6.37 16.79
C CYS A 3 5.82 7.76 16.28
N PHE A 4 4.52 7.97 16.09
CA PHE A 4 3.93 9.26 15.71
C PHE A 4 3.26 9.90 16.93
N ASP A 5 3.55 11.17 17.21
CA ASP A 5 2.85 11.92 18.25
C ASP A 5 1.40 12.21 17.80
N PRO A 6 0.37 11.59 18.44
CA PRO A 6 -1.01 11.80 18.05
C PRO A 6 -1.48 13.25 18.23
N SER A 7 -0.80 14.08 19.04
CA SER A 7 -1.12 15.50 19.16
C SER A 7 -0.89 16.29 17.87
N CYS A 8 -0.04 15.76 16.98
CA CYS A 8 0.25 16.33 15.67
C CYS A 8 -0.84 16.06 14.63
N LEU A 9 -1.73 15.09 14.86
CA LEU A 9 -2.69 14.64 13.85
C LEU A 9 -3.58 15.75 13.24
N PRO A 10 -4.05 16.77 13.99
CA PRO A 10 -4.81 17.89 13.42
C PRO A 10 -4.03 18.77 12.44
N ARG A 11 -2.69 18.69 12.42
CA ARG A 11 -1.83 19.42 11.46
C ARG A 11 -1.72 18.69 10.12
N GLU A 12 -2.05 17.41 10.09
CA GLU A 12 -1.98 16.60 8.88
C GLU A 12 -3.21 16.82 7.99
N ARG A 13 -3.00 16.82 6.69
CA ARG A 13 -4.09 17.00 5.71
C ARG A 13 -4.59 15.67 5.16
N TYR A 14 -3.70 14.73 4.91
CA TYR A 14 -4.02 13.42 4.33
C TYR A 14 -3.25 12.34 5.08
N VAL A 15 -3.95 11.36 5.65
CA VAL A 15 -3.32 10.25 6.37
C VAL A 15 -3.98 8.92 5.99
N VAL A 16 -3.15 7.95 5.60
CA VAL A 16 -3.59 6.56 5.37
C VAL A 16 -3.15 5.71 6.53
N PHE A 17 -4.09 5.00 7.15
CA PHE A 17 -3.84 4.09 8.25
C PHE A 17 -3.90 2.64 7.76
N VAL A 18 -2.86 1.87 8.06
CA VAL A 18 -2.85 0.41 7.85
C VAL A 18 -2.74 -0.26 9.22
N VAL A 19 -3.70 -1.11 9.56
CA VAL A 19 -3.83 -1.67 10.91
C VAL A 19 -4.08 -3.17 10.85
N SER A 20 -3.20 -3.97 11.47
CA SER A 20 -3.46 -5.39 11.68
C SER A 20 -4.33 -5.65 12.91
N THR A 21 -4.87 -6.87 12.99
CA THR A 21 -5.64 -7.35 14.13
C THR A 21 -4.85 -8.43 14.85
N MET A 22 -4.65 -8.31 16.15
CA MET A 22 -3.91 -9.30 16.94
C MET A 22 -4.83 -10.18 17.78
N GLY A 23 -4.48 -11.45 17.92
CA GLY A 23 -5.07 -12.40 18.86
C GLY A 23 -6.61 -12.40 18.85
N GLN A 24 -7.20 -11.99 19.97
CA GLN A 24 -8.65 -11.97 20.19
C GLN A 24 -9.33 -10.69 19.67
N GLY A 25 -8.75 -10.03 18.67
CA GLY A 25 -9.25 -8.79 18.08
C GLY A 25 -8.73 -7.51 18.73
N ASP A 26 -7.59 -7.62 19.40
CA ASP A 26 -6.92 -6.49 20.05
C ASP A 26 -6.07 -5.71 19.03
N PRO A 27 -5.87 -4.41 19.26
CA PRO A 27 -4.94 -3.63 18.47
C PRO A 27 -3.49 -4.15 18.66
N PRO A 28 -2.62 -4.03 17.63
CA PRO A 28 -1.20 -4.28 17.77
C PRO A 28 -0.57 -3.44 18.87
N ASP A 29 0.47 -3.97 19.52
CA ASP A 29 1.19 -3.25 20.57
C ASP A 29 1.70 -1.89 20.09
N SER A 30 2.08 -1.80 18.82
CA SER A 30 2.58 -0.58 18.17
C SER A 30 1.52 0.47 17.85
N MET A 31 0.27 0.30 18.28
CA MET A 31 -0.77 1.34 18.20
C MET A 31 -1.48 1.63 19.55
N LYS A 32 -1.03 1.03 20.65
CA LYS A 32 -1.76 1.10 21.93
C LYS A 32 -1.79 2.51 22.49
N ASP A 33 -0.67 3.23 22.42
CA ASP A 33 -0.57 4.59 22.94
C ASP A 33 -1.34 5.57 22.06
N PHE A 34 -1.21 5.44 20.74
CA PHE A 34 -1.98 6.18 19.76
C PHE A 34 -3.50 5.99 19.94
N TRP A 35 -3.95 4.74 20.13
CA TRP A 35 -5.36 4.42 20.35
C TRP A 35 -5.89 4.97 21.68
N THR A 36 -5.09 4.86 22.74
CA THR A 36 -5.40 5.42 24.06
C THR A 36 -5.56 6.93 23.98
N TYR A 37 -4.69 7.62 23.25
CA TYR A 37 -4.81 9.06 23.03
C TYR A 37 -6.09 9.41 22.27
N LEU A 38 -6.35 8.75 21.14
CA LEU A 38 -7.52 9.04 20.30
C LEU A 38 -8.84 8.79 21.03
N THR A 39 -8.89 7.88 22.00
CA THR A 39 -10.12 7.55 22.75
C THR A 39 -10.39 8.46 23.95
N ARG A 40 -9.52 9.44 24.22
CA ARG A 40 -9.73 10.43 25.29
C ARG A 40 -11.03 11.21 25.09
N LYS A 41 -11.81 11.33 26.17
CA LYS A 41 -13.08 12.08 26.18
C LYS A 41 -12.89 13.59 26.01
N SER A 42 -11.68 14.11 26.27
CA SER A 42 -11.34 15.52 26.08
C SER A 42 -11.22 15.94 24.61
N LEU A 43 -11.10 14.98 23.68
CA LEU A 43 -11.08 15.27 22.25
C LEU A 43 -12.50 15.53 21.75
N GLY A 44 -12.74 16.77 21.31
CA GLY A 44 -14.02 17.20 20.76
C GLY A 44 -14.34 16.58 19.40
N ALA A 45 -15.62 16.62 19.01
CA ALA A 45 -16.12 16.03 17.76
C ALA A 45 -15.59 16.68 16.46
N ARG A 46 -14.88 17.82 16.57
CA ARG A 46 -14.25 18.54 15.45
C ARG A 46 -12.73 18.56 15.55
N TRP A 47 -12.14 17.77 16.44
CA TRP A 47 -10.70 17.79 16.71
C TRP A 47 -9.83 17.47 15.48
N LEU A 48 -10.36 16.68 14.53
CA LEU A 48 -9.73 16.33 13.25
C LEU A 48 -10.40 17.00 12.05
N GLU A 49 -11.03 18.16 12.26
CA GLU A 49 -11.58 18.93 11.16
C GLU A 49 -10.47 19.32 10.17
N GLY A 50 -10.68 19.02 8.88
CA GLY A 50 -9.71 19.26 7.82
C GLY A 50 -8.76 18.09 7.53
N LEU A 51 -8.75 17.04 8.35
CA LEU A 51 -8.06 15.80 8.06
C LEU A 51 -8.87 14.94 7.10
N PHE A 52 -8.25 14.55 5.98
CA PHE A 52 -8.73 13.51 5.10
C PHE A 52 -8.02 12.19 5.43
N TYR A 53 -8.77 11.10 5.55
CA TYR A 53 -8.17 9.83 5.92
C TYR A 53 -8.71 8.63 5.14
N ALA A 54 -7.92 7.56 5.12
CA ALA A 54 -8.34 6.25 4.69
C ALA A 54 -7.82 5.19 5.67
N VAL A 55 -8.54 4.08 5.82
CA VAL A 55 -8.13 2.97 6.70
C VAL A 55 -8.15 1.68 5.90
N PHE A 56 -7.07 0.91 5.96
CA PHE A 56 -7.01 -0.47 5.52
C PHE A 56 -6.72 -1.38 6.71
N GLY A 57 -7.56 -2.38 6.89
CA GLY A 57 -7.40 -3.37 7.94
C GLY A 57 -6.79 -4.66 7.39
N LEU A 58 -5.88 -5.27 8.14
CA LEU A 58 -5.40 -6.64 7.93
C LEU A 58 -6.01 -7.53 9.02
N GLY A 59 -6.65 -8.62 8.60
CA GLY A 59 -7.26 -9.57 9.50
C GLY A 59 -7.58 -10.90 8.83
N ASP A 60 -8.24 -11.74 9.60
CA ASP A 60 -8.63 -13.09 9.21
C ASP A 60 -10.07 -13.30 9.66
N SER A 61 -10.96 -13.63 8.72
CA SER A 61 -12.39 -13.79 8.98
C SER A 61 -12.76 -15.04 9.78
N THR A 62 -11.83 -15.98 10.01
CA THR A 62 -12.04 -17.09 10.96
C THR A 62 -12.12 -16.61 12.40
N TYR A 63 -11.57 -15.43 12.71
CA TYR A 63 -11.62 -14.85 14.05
C TYR A 63 -12.91 -14.04 14.24
N GLY A 64 -13.60 -14.26 15.35
CA GLY A 64 -14.85 -13.56 15.66
C GLY A 64 -14.74 -12.03 15.70
N LYS A 65 -13.54 -11.48 15.93
CA LYS A 65 -13.25 -10.04 15.88
C LYS A 65 -12.48 -9.64 14.62
N TYR A 66 -12.91 -10.13 13.46
CA TYR A 66 -12.36 -9.78 12.16
C TYR A 66 -12.22 -8.26 11.94
N ASN A 67 -10.98 -7.79 11.69
CA ASN A 67 -10.63 -6.40 11.40
C ASN A 67 -11.10 -5.36 12.44
N TYR A 68 -11.28 -5.78 13.69
CA TYR A 68 -11.93 -4.97 14.71
C TYR A 68 -11.19 -3.67 15.07
N PRO A 69 -9.84 -3.64 15.21
CA PRO A 69 -9.11 -2.40 15.44
C PRO A 69 -9.26 -1.39 14.30
N ALA A 70 -9.17 -1.83 13.03
CA ALA A 70 -9.37 -0.98 11.86
C ALA A 70 -10.79 -0.38 11.81
N LYS A 71 -11.81 -1.21 12.07
CA LYS A 71 -13.22 -0.77 12.14
C LYS A 71 -13.45 0.26 13.26
N LYS A 72 -12.81 0.08 14.42
CA LYS A 72 -12.87 1.02 15.54
C LYS A 72 -12.16 2.34 15.22
N LEU A 73 -10.98 2.26 14.61
CA LEU A 73 -10.20 3.42 14.22
C LEU A 73 -10.97 4.29 13.22
N ASP A 74 -11.47 3.68 12.15
CA ASP A 74 -12.30 4.36 11.14
C ASP A 74 -13.49 5.10 11.78
N ARG A 75 -14.25 4.41 12.65
CA ARG A 75 -15.37 5.05 13.36
C ARG A 75 -14.92 6.21 14.24
N ARG A 76 -13.80 6.05 14.96
CA ARG A 76 -13.31 7.08 15.88
C ARG A 76 -12.82 8.32 15.13
N LEU A 77 -12.08 8.15 14.04
CA LEU A 77 -11.63 9.27 13.19
C LEU A 77 -12.82 10.06 12.65
N PHE A 78 -13.85 9.37 12.14
CA PHE A 78 -15.08 10.01 11.70
C PHE A 78 -15.77 10.80 12.83
N ASN A 79 -15.90 10.21 14.01
CA ASN A 79 -16.52 10.88 15.17
C ASN A 79 -15.73 12.09 15.70
N LEU A 80 -14.45 12.20 15.33
CA LEU A 80 -13.58 13.33 15.65
C LEU A 80 -13.59 14.41 14.55
N GLY A 81 -14.39 14.25 13.49
CA GLY A 81 -14.58 15.25 12.45
C GLY A 81 -13.71 15.08 11.21
N ALA A 82 -12.94 13.99 11.12
CA ALA A 82 -12.15 13.68 9.93
C ALA A 82 -13.04 13.19 8.77
N LYS A 83 -12.63 13.46 7.54
CA LYS A 83 -13.36 13.08 6.31
C LYS A 83 -12.73 11.86 5.65
N ARG A 84 -13.53 10.84 5.36
CA ARG A 84 -13.07 9.65 4.61
C ARG A 84 -12.75 10.02 3.16
N ILE A 85 -11.62 9.52 2.66
CA ILE A 85 -11.22 9.57 1.25
C ILE A 85 -11.93 8.44 0.47
N THR A 86 -12.02 7.27 1.09
CA THR A 86 -12.69 6.07 0.58
C THR A 86 -13.21 5.24 1.75
N GLU A 87 -14.10 4.29 1.47
CA GLU A 87 -14.51 3.29 2.46
C GLU A 87 -13.29 2.49 2.96
N LYS A 88 -13.37 2.03 4.21
CA LYS A 88 -12.31 1.21 4.80
C LYS A 88 -12.15 -0.11 4.03
N GLY A 89 -10.92 -0.48 3.73
CA GLY A 89 -10.61 -1.80 3.17
C GLY A 89 -10.48 -2.84 4.29
N LEU A 90 -10.93 -4.06 4.03
CA LEU A 90 -10.88 -5.17 4.99
C LEU A 90 -10.17 -6.34 4.31
N GLY A 91 -8.86 -6.42 4.49
CA GLY A 91 -8.04 -7.55 4.06
C GLY A 91 -8.36 -8.80 4.87
N ASP A 92 -8.47 -9.93 4.19
CA ASP A 92 -8.80 -11.23 4.76
C ASP A 92 -7.81 -12.30 4.30
N ASP A 93 -7.05 -12.86 5.23
CA ASP A 93 -6.11 -13.95 4.95
C ASP A 93 -6.80 -15.24 4.47
N GLN A 94 -8.12 -15.35 4.66
CA GLN A 94 -8.92 -16.49 4.18
C GLN A 94 -9.35 -16.38 2.72
N HIS A 95 -9.19 -15.21 2.10
CA HIS A 95 -9.47 -15.05 0.68
C HIS A 95 -8.45 -15.84 -0.15
N SER A 96 -8.81 -16.32 -1.35
CA SER A 96 -7.90 -17.12 -2.19
C SER A 96 -6.62 -16.40 -2.59
N SER A 97 -6.69 -15.06 -2.65
CA SER A 97 -5.56 -14.16 -2.86
C SER A 97 -5.06 -13.50 -1.56
N GLY A 98 -5.43 -14.03 -0.39
CA GLY A 98 -5.19 -13.41 0.92
C GLY A 98 -5.72 -11.97 1.00
N TYR A 99 -5.07 -11.15 1.83
CA TYR A 99 -5.45 -9.74 2.01
C TYR A 99 -5.44 -8.91 0.71
N GLU A 100 -4.69 -9.34 -0.32
CA GLU A 100 -4.58 -8.65 -1.60
C GLU A 100 -5.92 -8.61 -2.35
N GLY A 101 -6.77 -9.63 -2.16
CA GLY A 101 -8.11 -9.67 -2.74
C GLY A 101 -8.98 -8.46 -2.38
N ALA A 102 -8.75 -7.85 -1.20
CA ALA A 102 -9.38 -6.61 -0.81
C ALA A 102 -8.48 -5.39 -1.03
N LEU A 103 -7.15 -5.54 -0.93
CA LEU A 103 -6.20 -4.44 -1.05
C LEU A 103 -6.19 -3.84 -2.46
N ASP A 104 -6.12 -4.66 -3.49
CA ASP A 104 -6.00 -4.20 -4.88
C ASP A 104 -7.18 -3.33 -5.33
N PRO A 105 -8.44 -3.78 -5.21
CA PRO A 105 -9.58 -2.93 -5.56
C PRO A 105 -9.67 -1.70 -4.65
N TRP A 106 -9.27 -1.82 -3.37
CA TRP A 106 -9.27 -0.69 -2.45
C TRP A 106 -8.23 0.38 -2.83
N LEU A 107 -7.01 -0.03 -3.22
CA LEU A 107 -5.97 0.87 -3.71
C LEU A 107 -6.41 1.60 -4.97
N LEU A 108 -7.05 0.91 -5.93
CA LEU A 108 -7.56 1.54 -7.14
C LEU A 108 -8.59 2.63 -6.82
N ILE A 109 -9.50 2.38 -5.88
CA ILE A 109 -10.48 3.37 -5.43
C ILE A 109 -9.78 4.52 -4.68
N LEU A 110 -8.85 4.21 -3.77
CA LEU A 110 -8.07 5.20 -3.03
C LEU A 110 -7.36 6.17 -3.98
N TRP A 111 -6.63 5.65 -4.96
CA TRP A 111 -5.89 6.46 -5.93
C TRP A 111 -6.82 7.32 -6.77
N LYS A 112 -7.95 6.77 -7.22
CA LYS A 112 -8.97 7.54 -7.93
C LYS A 112 -9.52 8.69 -7.07
N SER A 113 -9.87 8.42 -5.81
CA SER A 113 -10.38 9.43 -4.88
C SER A 113 -9.34 10.49 -4.52
N LEU A 114 -8.09 10.09 -4.33
CA LEU A 114 -6.98 11.02 -4.08
C LEU A 114 -6.76 11.95 -5.27
N ASN A 115 -6.73 11.40 -6.50
CA ASN A 115 -6.57 12.22 -7.71
C ASN A 115 -7.70 13.24 -7.88
N GLN A 116 -8.93 12.87 -7.53
CA GLN A 116 -10.09 13.77 -7.57
C GLN A 116 -10.06 14.83 -6.47
N THR A 117 -9.53 14.49 -5.29
CA THR A 117 -9.50 15.41 -4.14
C THR A 117 -8.33 16.39 -4.23
N ASN A 118 -7.15 15.88 -4.60
CA ASN A 118 -5.95 16.67 -4.78
C ASN A 118 -4.93 15.91 -5.66
N SER A 119 -4.85 16.26 -6.94
CA SER A 119 -3.96 15.64 -7.91
C SER A 119 -2.46 15.94 -7.66
N SER A 120 -2.11 16.88 -6.79
CA SER A 120 -0.70 17.15 -6.44
C SER A 120 -0.12 16.15 -5.44
N LEU A 121 -0.96 15.31 -4.80
CA LEU A 121 -0.49 14.27 -3.88
C LEU A 121 0.09 13.05 -4.58
N LEU A 122 -0.20 12.90 -5.88
CA LEU A 122 0.25 11.74 -6.63
C LEU A 122 1.55 12.08 -7.36
N PRO A 123 2.56 11.19 -7.28
CA PRO A 123 3.79 11.37 -8.03
C PRO A 123 3.44 11.45 -9.52
N ARG A 124 3.85 12.54 -10.15
CA ARG A 124 3.79 12.70 -11.60
C ARG A 124 4.87 11.81 -12.20
N ILE A 125 4.72 11.43 -13.47
CA ILE A 125 5.75 10.69 -14.20
C ILE A 125 7.10 11.44 -14.15
N SER A 126 7.06 12.78 -14.08
CA SER A 126 8.22 13.65 -13.86
C SER A 126 8.90 13.43 -12.50
N ASP A 127 8.15 13.09 -11.46
CA ASP A 127 8.63 12.93 -10.08
C ASP A 127 9.35 11.57 -9.89
N ALA A 128 8.99 10.56 -10.69
CA ALA A 128 9.65 9.26 -10.70
C ALA A 128 11.08 9.28 -11.26
N ILE A 129 11.51 10.40 -11.85
CA ILE A 129 12.85 10.60 -12.42
C ILE A 129 13.78 11.31 -11.40
N HIS A 130 13.26 11.78 -10.25
CA HIS A 130 14.08 12.46 -9.26
C HIS A 130 14.92 11.46 -8.43
N PRO A 131 16.28 11.52 -8.50
CA PRO A 131 17.17 10.58 -7.81
C PRO A 131 17.15 10.69 -6.27
N ASN A 132 16.42 11.67 -5.71
CA ASN A 132 16.33 11.92 -4.27
C ASN A 132 14.91 11.73 -3.71
N LEU A 133 13.93 11.28 -4.50
CA LEU A 133 12.68 10.84 -3.92
C LEU A 133 12.93 9.47 -3.27
N ASN A 134 12.95 9.43 -1.94
CA ASN A 134 12.74 8.18 -1.20
C ASN A 134 11.30 7.73 -1.45
N ILE A 135 11.10 7.09 -2.61
CA ILE A 135 9.91 6.29 -2.90
C ILE A 135 9.75 5.30 -1.75
N LEU A 136 8.52 5.03 -1.36
CA LEU A 136 8.14 4.19 -0.23
C LEU A 136 8.78 2.78 -0.33
N GLY A 137 10.02 2.66 0.17
CA GLY A 137 10.87 1.51 -0.02
C GLY A 137 11.58 1.48 -1.39
N ASP A 138 12.84 1.03 -1.40
CA ASP A 138 13.49 0.59 -2.63
C ASP A 138 12.61 -0.47 -3.30
N ALA A 139 12.48 -0.41 -4.62
CA ALA A 139 11.91 -1.52 -5.37
C ALA A 139 12.72 -2.77 -5.00
N LYS A 140 12.11 -3.72 -4.27
CA LYS A 140 12.78 -4.98 -3.89
C LYS A 140 13.22 -5.79 -5.11
N VAL A 141 12.66 -5.47 -6.26
CA VAL A 141 12.91 -6.12 -7.54
C VAL A 141 13.03 -5.05 -8.62
N GLU A 142 14.20 -4.97 -9.25
CA GLU A 142 14.35 -4.32 -10.56
C GLU A 142 14.14 -5.38 -11.64
N VAL A 143 13.24 -5.09 -12.58
CA VAL A 143 12.94 -5.97 -13.72
C VAL A 143 13.70 -5.43 -14.92
N ILE A 144 14.76 -6.12 -15.31
CA ILE A 144 15.54 -5.79 -16.51
C ILE A 144 15.00 -6.62 -17.68
N TYR A 145 14.45 -5.94 -18.68
CA TYR A 145 14.02 -6.55 -19.93
C TYR A 145 15.20 -6.62 -20.89
N TYR A 146 15.62 -7.83 -21.25
CA TYR A 146 16.56 -8.04 -22.35
C TYR A 146 15.77 -8.21 -23.65
N SER A 147 15.81 -7.18 -24.52
CA SER A 147 15.42 -7.33 -25.92
C SER A 147 16.66 -7.36 -26.80
N ALA A 148 16.85 -8.42 -27.58
CA ALA A 148 17.70 -8.37 -28.77
C ALA A 148 16.90 -7.80 -29.96
N PRO A 149 17.60 -7.45 -31.06
CA PRO A 149 17.95 -6.10 -31.50
C PRO A 149 16.75 -5.25 -31.95
N GLN A 150 17.01 -3.94 -32.07
CA GLN A 150 16.06 -2.91 -32.49
C GLN A 150 15.42 -3.24 -33.85
N ASP A 151 14.21 -3.79 -33.84
CA ASP A 151 13.32 -3.65 -34.98
C ASP A 151 11.85 -3.60 -34.56
N THR A 152 11.18 -2.61 -35.16
CA THR A 152 9.74 -2.32 -35.22
C THR A 152 9.08 -1.67 -34.00
N THR A 153 8.63 -0.44 -34.24
CA THR A 153 7.59 0.32 -33.51
C THR A 153 6.48 -0.57 -32.98
N ILE A 154 6.40 -0.73 -31.65
CA ILE A 154 5.32 -1.47 -30.98
C ILE A 154 4.24 -0.46 -30.60
N SER A 155 3.12 -0.46 -31.31
CA SER A 155 2.00 0.48 -31.12
C SER A 155 0.83 -0.08 -30.30
N ASP A 156 0.79 -1.39 -30.02
CA ASP A 156 -0.33 -2.02 -29.30
C ASP A 156 0.09 -2.49 -27.88
N PRO A 157 -0.50 -1.89 -26.81
CA PRO A 157 -0.29 -2.30 -25.43
C PRO A 157 -0.62 -3.78 -25.15
N LYS A 158 -1.55 -4.39 -25.91
CA LYS A 158 -1.90 -5.81 -25.72
C LYS A 158 -0.75 -6.74 -26.12
N ILE A 159 -0.05 -6.41 -27.20
CA ILE A 159 1.12 -7.17 -27.67
C ILE A 159 2.25 -7.10 -26.63
N LEU A 160 2.44 -5.94 -26.01
CA LEU A 160 3.39 -5.75 -24.92
C LEU A 160 3.04 -6.61 -23.69
N ILE A 161 1.77 -6.66 -23.29
CA ILE A 161 1.31 -7.46 -22.15
C ILE A 161 1.44 -8.97 -22.42
N GLU A 162 1.03 -9.44 -23.60
CA GLU A 162 1.19 -10.85 -23.96
C GLU A 162 2.66 -11.27 -24.04
N ARG A 163 3.54 -10.40 -24.56
CA ARG A 163 4.99 -10.63 -24.54
C ARG A 163 5.56 -10.70 -23.13
N ALA A 164 5.16 -9.79 -22.23
CA ALA A 164 5.62 -9.84 -20.83
C ALA A 164 5.20 -11.14 -20.14
N ARG A 165 4.00 -11.66 -20.46
CA ARG A 165 3.50 -12.93 -19.92
C ARG A 165 4.23 -14.16 -20.46
N SER A 166 4.81 -14.10 -21.66
CA SER A 166 5.56 -15.23 -22.24
C SER A 166 7.04 -15.28 -21.78
N MET A 167 7.51 -14.27 -21.05
CA MET A 167 8.85 -14.24 -20.49
C MET A 167 8.97 -15.15 -19.26
N SER A 168 10.10 -15.83 -19.12
CA SER A 168 10.40 -16.67 -17.95
C SER A 168 11.52 -16.05 -17.08
N PRO A 169 11.48 -16.22 -15.75
CA PRO A 169 12.54 -15.76 -14.86
C PRO A 169 13.87 -16.46 -15.16
N ALA A 170 14.96 -15.69 -15.25
CA ALA A 170 16.31 -16.24 -15.46
C ALA A 170 16.83 -16.94 -14.19
N LEU A 171 16.33 -18.14 -13.90
CA LEU A 171 16.83 -19.00 -12.83
C LEU A 171 17.85 -19.97 -13.43
N LYS A 172 19.11 -19.53 -13.57
CA LYS A 172 20.30 -20.31 -13.95
C LYS A 172 20.02 -21.49 -14.92
N TYR A 173 19.95 -21.21 -16.21
CA TYR A 173 19.97 -22.26 -17.23
C TYR A 173 21.42 -22.61 -17.58
N HIS A 174 21.79 -23.87 -17.37
CA HIS A 174 22.96 -24.48 -18.00
C HIS A 174 22.48 -25.27 -19.21
N ASN A 175 22.88 -24.82 -20.40
CA ASN A 175 22.84 -25.50 -21.71
C ASN A 175 21.79 -26.59 -21.93
N GLU A 176 20.64 -26.18 -22.48
CA GLU A 176 20.07 -26.61 -23.78
C GLU A 176 18.58 -26.25 -23.76
N GLY A 177 18.24 -25.12 -24.39
CA GLY A 177 16.88 -24.56 -24.44
C GLY A 177 16.74 -23.22 -23.73
N GLU A 178 17.51 -22.19 -24.14
CA GLU A 178 17.24 -20.82 -23.70
C GLU A 178 15.84 -20.38 -24.19
N PRO A 179 15.00 -19.81 -23.31
CA PRO A 179 13.77 -19.16 -23.75
C PRO A 179 14.11 -17.97 -24.66
N GLN A 180 13.31 -17.73 -25.70
CA GLN A 180 13.48 -16.57 -26.62
C GLN A 180 13.60 -15.22 -25.88
N PHE A 181 13.09 -15.16 -24.65
CA PHE A 181 13.10 -13.97 -23.81
C PHE A 181 13.37 -14.34 -22.35
N MET A 182 14.32 -13.64 -21.73
CA MET A 182 14.67 -13.81 -20.32
C MET A 182 14.32 -12.57 -19.52
N LEU A 183 13.69 -12.79 -18.35
CA LEU A 183 13.41 -11.75 -17.38
C LEU A 183 14.38 -11.91 -16.21
N GLN A 184 15.32 -10.96 -16.07
CA GLN A 184 16.23 -10.96 -14.93
C GLN A 184 15.59 -10.17 -13.79
N MET A 185 15.19 -10.87 -12.73
CA MET A 185 14.81 -10.23 -11.48
C MET A 185 16.06 -10.02 -10.63
N VAL A 186 16.44 -8.76 -10.45
CA VAL A 186 17.54 -8.41 -9.56
C VAL A 186 16.95 -8.08 -8.19
N CYS A 187 17.14 -8.99 -7.23
CA CYS A 187 16.80 -8.73 -5.83
C CYS A 187 17.92 -7.91 -5.19
N PHE A 188 17.62 -6.68 -4.79
CA PHE A 188 18.52 -5.91 -3.94
C PHE A 188 18.40 -6.39 -2.51
N VAL A 189 19.43 -7.10 -2.02
CA VAL A 189 19.57 -7.37 -0.59
C VAL A 189 20.26 -6.16 0.02
N PRO A 190 19.67 -5.46 1.01
CA PRO A 190 20.34 -4.34 1.65
C PRO A 190 21.66 -4.83 2.22
N SER A 191 22.78 -4.28 1.74
CA SER A 191 24.08 -4.51 2.37
C SER A 191 23.95 -4.05 3.82
N ALA A 192 24.09 -4.99 4.76
CA ALA A 192 24.25 -4.67 6.16
C ALA A 192 25.48 -3.77 6.28
N ARG A 193 25.26 -2.47 6.51
CA ARG A 193 26.34 -1.51 6.75
C ARG A 193 27.04 -1.90 8.06
N ALA A 194 28.31 -2.28 7.94
CA ALA A 194 29.29 -2.29 9.04
C ALA A 194 29.78 -0.88 9.33
#